data_AF-R6XV98-F1
#
_entry.id   AF-R6XV98-F1
#
_cell.length_a   1.000
_cell.length_b   1.000
_cell.length_c   1.000
_cell.angle_alpha   90.00
_cell.angle_beta   90.00
_cell.angle_gamma   90.00
#
_symmetry.space_group_name_H-M   'P 1'
#
loop_
_entity.id
_entity.type
_entity.pdbx_description
1 polymer ?
#
loop_
_entity_poly.entity_id
_entity_poly.type
_entity_poly.pdbx_seq_one_letter_code
_entity_poly.pdbx_strand_id
1 'polypeptide(L)'
;MKFHYGDWLALDGPRYGMDPETVWGGTDVTFLCSVYYYRCAQILAGAAKALGYSAEQQEYGQLAREIKAAIRKEFFTATGRCAAATQTGLVLSLMYGLVPEGYEEKNRQALKALLEGAEMHLKTGFLGTPVLCRALSKCGDSETAYTLLLQEDLPSWLYEVNMGATTIWERWNAVLPDGVISGIGMNSMNHYAYGSIVEWMYRNMCGINPTEEAPGFKRVRLAPEPDSRLGRAKATVNSPAGLYESGWQYEEDGSLTYTFAIPFDGEGALVLPNADLEQLTINGVPAKAADLAARESGGCCRPAGRRRRKGCFAGRPVCGEAGPINTKAFRGNRSYKSREAFPQGEVSRLSAWDAIQVESWPELWYCLGLTP
;
A
#
# COMPACT_ATOMS: atom_id res chain seq x y z
N MET A 1 -31.16 -6.96 -10.59
CA MET A 1 -30.38 -5.89 -9.92
C MET A 1 -30.67 -4.57 -10.65
N LYS A 2 -30.98 -3.46 -9.95
CA LYS A 2 -31.53 -2.25 -10.59
C LYS A 2 -30.48 -1.34 -11.27
N PHE A 3 -29.26 -1.23 -10.74
CA PHE A 3 -28.09 -0.57 -11.36
C PHE A 3 -26.88 -0.68 -10.41
N HIS A 4 -25.64 -0.64 -10.91
CA HIS A 4 -24.39 -0.56 -10.13
C HIS A 4 -23.25 -0.08 -11.04
N TYR A 5 -22.18 0.55 -10.54
CA TYR A 5 -21.05 1.00 -11.37
C TYR A 5 -19.98 -0.09 -11.60
N GLY A 6 -19.93 -1.08 -10.72
CA GLY A 6 -18.95 -2.17 -10.77
C GLY A 6 -17.58 -1.71 -10.35
N ASP A 7 -16.56 -2.44 -10.77
CA ASP A 7 -15.18 -1.96 -10.73
C ASP A 7 -14.97 -1.02 -11.92
N TRP A 8 -15.40 0.22 -11.73
CA TRP A 8 -15.48 1.24 -12.78
C TRP A 8 -14.12 1.47 -13.44
N LEU A 9 -14.09 1.51 -14.77
CA LEU A 9 -12.90 1.71 -15.59
C LEU A 9 -11.80 0.65 -15.41
N ALA A 10 -12.15 -0.53 -14.90
CA ALA A 10 -11.25 -1.68 -14.95
C ALA A 10 -11.04 -2.16 -16.39
N LEU A 11 -9.87 -2.72 -16.64
CA LEU A 11 -9.38 -3.01 -17.98
C LEU A 11 -9.60 -4.47 -18.41
N ASP A 12 -10.33 -5.23 -17.60
CA ASP A 12 -10.66 -6.64 -17.78
C ASP A 12 -12.15 -6.88 -18.12
N GLY A 13 -12.85 -5.83 -18.56
CA GLY A 13 -14.24 -5.88 -18.98
C GLY A 13 -14.52 -6.77 -20.20
N PRO A 14 -15.81 -6.99 -20.53
CA PRO A 14 -16.22 -7.78 -21.70
C PRO A 14 -15.83 -7.14 -23.05
N ARG A 15 -15.58 -5.84 -23.06
CA ARG A 15 -14.92 -5.13 -24.17
C ARG A 15 -13.49 -4.79 -23.77
N TYR A 16 -12.62 -4.58 -24.76
CA TYR A 16 -11.23 -4.19 -24.53
C TYR A 16 -11.17 -3.04 -23.52
N GLY A 17 -10.36 -3.19 -22.47
CA GLY A 17 -10.33 -2.28 -21.32
C GLY A 17 -10.06 -0.81 -21.66
N MET A 18 -9.43 -0.55 -22.81
CA MET A 18 -9.11 0.80 -23.29
C MET A 18 -10.13 1.34 -24.31
N ASP A 19 -11.23 0.61 -24.56
CA ASP A 19 -12.32 1.12 -25.39
C ASP A 19 -12.92 2.37 -24.70
N PRO A 20 -12.87 3.55 -25.32
CA PRO A 20 -13.39 4.78 -24.71
C PRO A 20 -14.90 4.71 -24.44
N GLU A 21 -15.62 3.80 -25.11
CA GLU A 21 -17.04 3.58 -24.93
C GLU A 21 -17.37 2.53 -23.84
N THR A 22 -16.34 1.93 -23.22
CA THR A 22 -16.53 1.01 -22.08
C THR A 22 -16.10 1.64 -20.75
N VAL A 23 -16.79 1.21 -19.71
CA VAL A 23 -16.62 1.63 -18.32
C VAL A 23 -16.72 0.46 -17.33
N TRP A 24 -17.05 -0.72 -17.85
CA TRP A 24 -17.40 -1.89 -17.05
C TRP A 24 -16.21 -2.82 -16.88
N GLY A 25 -15.86 -3.11 -15.63
CA GLY A 25 -14.91 -4.16 -15.28
C GLY A 25 -15.46 -5.58 -15.40
N GLY A 26 -14.56 -6.56 -15.43
CA GLY A 26 -14.90 -7.98 -15.56
C GLY A 26 -15.25 -8.67 -14.23
N THR A 27 -15.08 -7.98 -13.10
CA THR A 27 -15.35 -8.56 -11.77
C THR A 27 -16.85 -8.67 -11.54
N ASP A 28 -17.29 -9.84 -11.05
CA ASP A 28 -18.71 -10.09 -10.76
C ASP A 28 -19.30 -9.02 -9.84
N VAL A 29 -20.37 -8.38 -10.30
CA VAL A 29 -21.00 -7.26 -9.58
C VAL A 29 -21.63 -7.70 -8.26
N THR A 30 -22.15 -8.92 -8.19
CA THR A 30 -22.73 -9.44 -6.94
C THR A 30 -21.64 -9.76 -5.91
N PHE A 31 -20.46 -10.21 -6.36
CA PHE A 31 -19.27 -10.31 -5.52
C PHE A 31 -18.90 -8.92 -4.97
N LEU A 32 -18.72 -7.92 -5.84
CA LEU A 32 -18.35 -6.55 -5.44
C LEU A 32 -19.32 -5.98 -4.41
N CYS A 33 -20.63 -6.07 -4.66
CA CYS A 33 -21.63 -5.57 -3.72
C CYS A 33 -21.60 -6.32 -2.39
N SER A 34 -21.38 -7.64 -2.40
CA SER A 34 -21.29 -8.43 -1.17
C SER A 34 -20.05 -8.06 -0.35
N VAL A 35 -18.90 -7.86 -1.01
CA VAL A 35 -17.66 -7.40 -0.38
C VAL A 35 -17.87 -6.07 0.30
N TYR A 36 -18.43 -5.08 -0.40
CA TYR A 36 -18.64 -3.76 0.19
C TYR A 36 -19.75 -3.75 1.23
N TYR A 37 -20.77 -4.61 1.12
CA TYR A 37 -21.74 -4.81 2.20
C TYR A 37 -21.07 -5.34 3.48
N TYR A 38 -20.20 -6.34 3.35
CA TYR A 38 -19.37 -6.83 4.45
C TYR A 38 -18.51 -5.72 5.04
N ARG A 39 -17.85 -4.90 4.21
CA ARG A 39 -17.01 -3.78 4.68
C ARG A 39 -17.81 -2.72 5.41
N CYS A 40 -18.99 -2.35 4.91
CA CYS A 40 -19.89 -1.41 5.58
C CYS A 40 -20.31 -1.94 6.96
N ALA A 41 -20.67 -3.22 7.08
CA ALA A 41 -21.03 -3.83 8.36
C ALA A 41 -19.84 -3.83 9.35
N GLN A 42 -18.62 -4.11 8.88
CA GLN A 42 -17.41 -4.04 9.71
C GLN A 42 -17.13 -2.62 10.21
N ILE A 43 -17.20 -1.63 9.32
CA ILE A 43 -16.96 -0.22 9.65
C ILE A 43 -18.01 0.25 10.66
N LEU A 44 -19.28 -0.11 10.48
CA LEU A 44 -20.35 0.26 11.39
C LEU A 44 -20.19 -0.40 12.78
N ALA A 45 -19.78 -1.66 12.84
CA ALA A 45 -19.43 -2.32 14.10
C ALA A 45 -18.25 -1.62 14.80
N GLY A 46 -17.24 -1.19 14.04
CA GLY A 46 -16.10 -0.41 14.55
C GLY A 46 -16.52 0.96 15.10
N ALA A 47 -17.40 1.67 14.37
CA ALA A 47 -17.96 2.94 14.82
C ALA A 47 -18.80 2.78 16.10
N ALA A 48 -19.64 1.76 16.16
CA ALA A 48 -20.44 1.43 17.36
C ALA A 48 -19.54 1.15 18.58
N LYS A 49 -18.47 0.38 18.40
CA LYS A 49 -17.44 0.15 19.44
C LYS A 49 -16.83 1.47 19.92
N ALA A 50 -16.44 2.35 19.00
CA ALA A 50 -15.80 3.63 19.35
C ALA A 50 -16.73 4.57 20.12
N LEU A 51 -18.06 4.46 19.91
CA LEU A 51 -19.09 5.25 20.58
C LEU A 51 -19.65 4.60 21.87
N GLY A 52 -19.22 3.37 22.20
CA GLY A 52 -19.72 2.64 23.37
C GLY A 52 -21.06 1.94 23.16
N TYR A 53 -21.50 1.77 21.90
CA TYR A 53 -22.75 1.11 21.53
C TYR A 53 -22.55 -0.40 21.37
N SER A 54 -22.50 -1.13 22.49
CA SER A 54 -22.15 -2.55 22.51
C SER A 54 -23.16 -3.47 21.82
N ALA A 55 -24.46 -3.14 21.84
CA ALA A 55 -25.49 -3.96 21.19
C ALA A 55 -25.33 -3.92 19.67
N GLU A 56 -25.19 -2.74 19.09
CA GLU A 56 -24.98 -2.49 17.67
C GLU A 56 -23.62 -3.04 17.21
N GLN A 57 -22.57 -2.91 18.03
CA GLN A 57 -21.28 -3.55 17.76
C GLN A 57 -21.45 -5.07 17.58
N GLN A 58 -22.20 -5.73 18.48
CA GLN A 58 -22.43 -7.17 18.41
C GLN A 58 -23.29 -7.54 17.18
N GLU A 59 -24.36 -6.79 16.93
CA GLU A 59 -25.28 -6.98 15.80
C GLU A 59 -24.54 -6.87 14.46
N TYR A 60 -23.89 -5.74 14.19
CA TYR A 60 -23.19 -5.52 12.93
C TYR A 60 -21.93 -6.39 12.80
N GLY A 61 -21.29 -6.74 13.92
CA GLY A 61 -20.22 -7.73 13.96
C GLY A 61 -20.72 -9.13 13.55
N GLN A 62 -21.92 -9.51 13.99
CA GLN A 62 -22.56 -10.77 13.58
C GLN A 62 -22.96 -10.74 12.11
N LEU A 63 -23.58 -9.66 11.65
CA LEU A 63 -23.92 -9.46 10.25
C LEU A 63 -22.69 -9.58 9.34
N ALA A 64 -21.57 -8.94 9.70
CA ALA A 64 -20.33 -9.05 8.94
C ALA A 64 -19.82 -10.50 8.85
N ARG A 65 -19.93 -11.30 9.93
CA ARG A 65 -19.57 -12.72 9.91
C ARG A 65 -20.47 -13.53 8.98
N GLU A 66 -21.77 -13.27 8.99
CA GLU A 66 -22.74 -13.94 8.13
C GLU A 66 -22.52 -13.63 6.65
N ILE A 67 -22.31 -12.36 6.30
CA ILE A 67 -22.00 -11.95 4.92
C ILE A 67 -20.70 -12.60 4.45
N LYS A 68 -19.65 -12.59 5.29
CA LYS A 68 -18.37 -13.24 4.97
C LYS A 68 -18.53 -14.74 4.73
N ALA A 69 -19.35 -15.41 5.54
CA ALA A 69 -19.64 -16.83 5.34
C ALA A 69 -20.40 -17.08 4.03
N ALA A 70 -21.37 -16.22 3.69
CA ALA A 70 -22.10 -16.30 2.42
C ALA A 70 -21.17 -16.06 1.21
N ILE A 71 -20.30 -15.04 1.26
CA ILE A 71 -19.29 -14.79 0.21
C ILE A 71 -18.40 -16.02 0.04
N ARG A 72 -17.90 -16.61 1.13
CA ARG A 72 -17.05 -17.81 1.07
C ARG A 72 -17.78 -18.99 0.45
N LYS A 73 -19.04 -19.19 0.80
CA LYS A 73 -19.86 -20.27 0.26
C LYS A 73 -20.11 -20.12 -1.25
N GLU A 74 -20.36 -18.91 -1.71
CA GLU A 74 -20.70 -18.63 -3.10
C GLU A 74 -19.46 -18.54 -4.01
N PHE A 75 -18.45 -17.79 -3.58
CA PHE A 75 -17.34 -17.38 -4.44
C PHE A 75 -16.04 -18.15 -4.20
N PHE A 76 -16.01 -19.11 -3.27
CA PHE A 76 -14.84 -19.97 -3.09
C PHE A 76 -15.19 -21.44 -3.25
N THR A 77 -14.45 -22.12 -4.10
CA THR A 77 -14.60 -23.56 -4.27
C THR A 77 -14.13 -24.30 -3.01
N ALA A 78 -14.52 -25.57 -2.87
CA ALA A 78 -13.99 -26.45 -1.82
C ALA A 78 -12.45 -26.62 -1.86
N THR A 79 -11.82 -26.31 -3.01
CA THR A 79 -10.36 -26.32 -3.16
C THR A 79 -9.73 -24.93 -2.95
N GLY A 80 -10.51 -23.95 -2.49
CA GLY A 80 -10.04 -22.60 -2.14
C GLY A 80 -9.77 -21.67 -3.32
N ARG A 81 -10.30 -21.98 -4.51
CA ARG A 81 -10.21 -21.09 -5.68
C ARG A 81 -11.28 -20.01 -5.60
N CYS A 82 -10.91 -18.74 -5.76
CA CYS A 82 -11.87 -17.66 -5.94
C CYS A 82 -12.55 -17.77 -7.32
N ALA A 83 -13.87 -17.73 -7.35
CA ALA A 83 -14.67 -17.73 -8.58
C ALA A 83 -14.68 -16.35 -9.26
N ALA A 84 -14.54 -15.26 -8.49
CA ALA A 84 -14.29 -13.92 -9.00
C ALA A 84 -12.78 -13.73 -9.31
N ALA A 85 -12.26 -14.52 -10.24
CA ALA A 85 -10.82 -14.63 -10.53
C ALA A 85 -10.28 -13.50 -11.44
N THR A 86 -10.62 -12.25 -11.13
CA THR A 86 -10.02 -11.05 -11.71
C THR A 86 -8.93 -10.49 -10.79
N GLN A 87 -8.13 -9.53 -11.24
CA GLN A 87 -7.18 -8.84 -10.36
C GLN A 87 -7.93 -8.22 -9.17
N THR A 88 -9.01 -7.47 -9.42
CA THR A 88 -9.83 -6.86 -8.38
C THR A 88 -10.47 -7.88 -7.45
N GLY A 89 -11.03 -8.98 -7.98
CA GLY A 89 -11.68 -9.99 -7.16
C GLY A 89 -10.70 -10.67 -6.19
N LEU A 90 -9.49 -10.99 -6.64
CA LEU A 90 -8.44 -11.56 -5.81
C LEU A 90 -7.84 -10.55 -4.82
N VAL A 91 -7.60 -9.32 -5.26
CA VAL A 91 -7.10 -8.22 -4.41
C VAL A 91 -8.06 -7.94 -3.25
N LEU A 92 -9.36 -7.77 -3.53
CA LEU A 92 -10.36 -7.55 -2.49
C LEU A 92 -10.47 -8.74 -1.54
N SER A 93 -10.36 -9.96 -2.08
CA SER A 93 -10.38 -11.18 -1.30
C SER A 93 -9.23 -11.27 -0.30
N LEU A 94 -8.01 -10.96 -0.74
CA LEU A 94 -6.80 -10.98 0.08
C LEU A 94 -6.81 -9.81 1.08
N MET A 95 -7.12 -8.60 0.60
CA MET A 95 -7.11 -7.39 1.43
C MET A 95 -8.07 -7.49 2.61
N TYR A 96 -9.29 -7.97 2.36
CA TYR A 96 -10.36 -8.00 3.37
C TYR A 96 -10.55 -9.35 4.05
N GLY A 97 -9.60 -10.28 3.83
CA GLY A 97 -9.52 -11.56 4.53
C GLY A 97 -10.69 -12.49 4.20
N LEU A 98 -11.19 -12.46 2.96
CA LEU A 98 -12.31 -13.27 2.50
C LEU A 98 -11.87 -14.67 2.10
N VAL A 99 -10.60 -14.83 1.70
CA VAL A 99 -10.00 -16.13 1.39
C VAL A 99 -10.20 -17.10 2.57
N PRO A 100 -10.68 -18.34 2.33
CA PRO A 100 -10.74 -19.36 3.38
C PRO A 100 -9.35 -19.70 3.92
N GLU A 101 -9.27 -19.99 5.23
CA GLU A 101 -8.01 -20.26 5.92
C GLU A 101 -7.22 -21.39 5.23
N GLY A 102 -5.93 -21.18 5.01
CA GLY A 102 -5.03 -22.15 4.37
C GLY A 102 -4.95 -22.04 2.84
N TYR A 103 -5.71 -21.13 2.23
CA TYR A 103 -5.71 -20.90 0.78
C TYR A 103 -5.20 -19.52 0.37
N GLU A 104 -4.65 -18.74 1.30
CA GLU A 104 -4.07 -17.41 1.05
C GLU A 104 -2.98 -17.49 -0.02
N GLU A 105 -2.04 -18.43 0.13
CA GLU A 105 -0.95 -18.63 -0.83
C GLU A 105 -1.47 -18.96 -2.24
N LYS A 106 -2.51 -19.80 -2.33
CA LYS A 106 -3.12 -20.15 -3.62
C LYS A 106 -3.70 -18.93 -4.32
N ASN A 107 -4.39 -18.06 -3.58
CA ASN A 107 -5.00 -16.86 -4.14
C ASN A 107 -3.96 -15.78 -4.45
N ARG A 108 -2.86 -15.72 -3.67
CA ARG A 108 -1.67 -14.90 -3.98
C ARG A 108 -1.05 -15.32 -5.31
N GLN A 109 -0.81 -16.61 -5.51
CA GLN A 109 -0.27 -17.13 -6.77
C GLN A 109 -1.23 -16.92 -7.95
N ALA A 110 -2.53 -17.04 -7.73
CA ALA A 110 -3.52 -16.71 -8.76
C ALA A 110 -3.45 -15.22 -9.17
N LEU A 111 -3.31 -14.30 -8.20
CA LEU A 111 -3.17 -12.87 -8.48
C LEU A 111 -1.88 -12.60 -9.25
N LYS A 112 -0.76 -13.19 -8.81
CA LYS A 112 0.53 -13.08 -9.49
C LYS A 112 0.45 -13.56 -10.93
N ALA A 113 -0.18 -14.72 -11.18
CA ALA A 113 -0.36 -15.22 -12.54
C ALA A 113 -1.22 -14.28 -13.43
N LEU A 114 -2.21 -13.60 -12.87
CA LEU A 114 -2.99 -12.58 -13.61
C LEU A 114 -2.17 -11.32 -13.92
N LEU A 115 -1.26 -10.93 -13.04
CA LEU A 115 -0.34 -9.81 -13.26
C LEU A 115 0.71 -10.18 -14.31
N GLU A 116 1.33 -11.36 -14.20
CA GLU A 116 2.29 -11.88 -15.17
C GLU A 116 1.66 -12.03 -16.57
N GLY A 117 0.44 -12.57 -16.65
CA GLY A 117 -0.32 -12.66 -17.89
C GLY A 117 -0.79 -11.30 -18.45
N ALA A 118 -0.65 -10.24 -17.67
CA ALA A 118 -0.84 -8.85 -18.09
C ALA A 118 0.51 -8.11 -18.21
N GLU A 119 1.63 -8.83 -18.34
CA GLU A 119 2.97 -8.25 -18.47
C GLU A 119 3.32 -7.30 -17.32
N MET A 120 2.89 -7.68 -16.11
CA MET A 120 3.01 -6.88 -14.89
C MET A 120 2.28 -5.54 -14.94
N HIS A 121 1.16 -5.46 -15.65
CA HIS A 121 0.25 -4.31 -15.63
C HIS A 121 -0.99 -4.55 -14.78
N LEU A 122 -1.48 -3.47 -14.18
CA LEU A 122 -2.77 -3.47 -13.52
C LEU A 122 -3.90 -3.56 -14.56
N LYS A 123 -4.97 -4.24 -14.19
CA LYS A 123 -6.26 -4.23 -14.89
C LYS A 123 -7.41 -3.78 -13.99
N THR A 124 -7.10 -3.33 -12.77
CA THR A 124 -8.08 -2.93 -11.76
C THR A 124 -8.70 -1.58 -12.06
N GLY A 125 -9.96 -1.41 -11.67
CA GLY A 125 -10.68 -0.14 -11.71
C GLY A 125 -10.74 0.57 -10.36
N PHE A 126 -11.76 1.41 -10.18
CA PHE A 126 -11.90 2.28 -9.01
C PHE A 126 -12.03 1.53 -7.67
N LEU A 127 -12.45 0.26 -7.66
CA LEU A 127 -12.56 -0.53 -6.43
C LEU A 127 -11.31 -1.36 -6.17
N GLY A 128 -10.65 -1.84 -7.22
CA GLY A 128 -9.44 -2.67 -7.10
C GLY A 128 -8.16 -1.86 -6.88
N THR A 129 -7.97 -0.77 -7.63
CA THR A 129 -6.72 0.00 -7.63
C THR A 129 -6.35 0.55 -6.25
N PRO A 130 -7.28 1.11 -5.44
CA PRO A 130 -6.93 1.66 -4.12
C PRO A 130 -6.33 0.65 -3.14
N VAL A 131 -6.56 -0.64 -3.36
CA VAL A 131 -6.13 -1.71 -2.45
C VAL A 131 -5.14 -2.69 -3.07
N LEU A 132 -4.83 -2.58 -4.37
CA LEU A 132 -3.96 -3.50 -5.11
C LEU A 132 -2.58 -3.66 -4.45
N CYS A 133 -1.82 -2.57 -4.35
CA CYS A 133 -0.47 -2.60 -3.79
C CYS A 133 -0.48 -2.96 -2.29
N ARG A 134 -1.50 -2.51 -1.56
CA ARG A 134 -1.67 -2.85 -0.14
C ARG A 134 -1.97 -4.34 0.08
N ALA A 135 -2.77 -4.96 -0.80
CA ALA A 135 -3.06 -6.38 -0.74
C ALA A 135 -1.80 -7.21 -1.02
N LEU A 136 -0.99 -6.80 -2.00
CA LEU A 136 0.30 -7.42 -2.32
C LEU A 136 1.27 -7.35 -1.12
N SER A 137 1.51 -6.15 -0.57
CA SER A 137 2.35 -5.98 0.62
C SER A 137 1.83 -6.74 1.84
N LYS A 138 0.51 -6.76 2.07
CA LYS A 138 -0.11 -7.55 3.15
C LYS A 138 0.17 -9.05 3.02
N CYS A 139 0.37 -9.53 1.80
CA CYS A 139 0.75 -10.91 1.50
C CYS A 139 2.28 -11.13 1.46
N GLY A 140 3.07 -10.14 1.85
CA GLY A 140 4.53 -10.18 1.83
C GLY A 140 5.15 -10.04 0.44
N ASP A 141 4.42 -9.46 -0.53
CA ASP A 141 4.85 -9.30 -1.93
C ASP A 141 4.96 -7.82 -2.32
N SER A 142 5.68 -7.05 -1.52
CA SER A 142 5.91 -5.63 -1.76
C SER A 142 6.72 -5.38 -3.03
N GLU A 143 7.61 -6.32 -3.40
CA GLU A 143 8.39 -6.27 -4.64
C GLU A 143 7.49 -6.14 -5.88
N THR A 144 6.40 -6.92 -5.94
CA THR A 144 5.41 -6.81 -7.02
C THR A 144 4.67 -5.48 -6.99
N ALA A 145 4.36 -4.94 -5.80
CA ALA A 145 3.73 -3.63 -5.68
C ALA A 145 4.64 -2.50 -6.21
N TYR A 146 5.95 -2.54 -5.91
CA TYR A 146 6.93 -1.63 -6.50
C TYR A 146 7.05 -1.83 -8.02
N THR A 147 7.04 -3.07 -8.51
CA THR A 147 7.05 -3.33 -9.96
C THR A 147 5.87 -2.66 -10.66
N LEU A 148 4.66 -2.74 -10.10
CA LEU A 148 3.49 -2.06 -10.65
C LEU A 148 3.59 -0.53 -10.59
N LEU A 149 4.09 0.02 -9.48
CA LEU A 149 4.29 1.46 -9.33
C LEU A 149 5.30 2.00 -10.35
N LEU A 150 6.35 1.22 -10.64
CA LEU A 150 7.46 1.61 -11.50
C LEU A 150 7.25 1.27 -12.98
N GLN A 151 6.09 0.75 -13.37
CA GLN A 151 5.75 0.62 -14.80
C GLN A 151 5.68 2.00 -15.44
N GLU A 152 6.25 2.13 -16.64
CA GLU A 152 6.36 3.40 -17.38
C GLU A 152 5.37 3.51 -18.55
N ASP A 153 4.86 2.39 -19.05
CA ASP A 153 3.97 2.33 -20.19
C ASP A 153 2.51 2.09 -19.79
N LEU A 154 1.60 2.27 -20.76
CA LEU A 154 0.16 2.21 -20.55
C LEU A 154 -0.28 0.75 -20.30
N PRO A 155 -1.05 0.43 -19.24
CA PRO A 155 -1.55 1.30 -18.15
C PRO A 155 -0.64 1.36 -16.91
N SER A 156 -0.22 2.55 -16.51
CA SER A 156 0.52 2.75 -15.25
C SER A 156 0.40 4.18 -14.75
N TRP A 157 0.81 4.41 -13.50
CA TRP A 157 0.90 5.76 -12.93
C TRP A 157 2.00 6.59 -13.60
N LEU A 158 3.17 6.01 -13.87
CA LEU A 158 4.26 6.76 -14.50
C LEU A 158 3.98 7.00 -15.99
N TYR A 159 3.13 6.21 -16.65
CA TYR A 159 2.64 6.56 -17.98
C TYR A 159 1.98 7.94 -18.01
N GLU A 160 1.09 8.25 -17.04
CA GLU A 160 0.46 9.57 -16.95
C GLU A 160 1.52 10.67 -16.81
N VAL A 161 2.50 10.47 -15.93
CA VAL A 161 3.62 11.41 -15.70
C VAL A 161 4.47 11.59 -16.97
N ASN A 162 4.84 10.49 -17.62
CA ASN A 162 5.65 10.49 -18.84
C ASN A 162 4.94 11.20 -20.01
N MET A 163 3.61 11.22 -19.99
CA MET A 163 2.77 11.95 -20.94
C MET A 163 2.51 13.41 -20.53
N GLY A 164 3.11 13.90 -19.45
CA GLY A 164 3.04 15.29 -19.00
C GLY A 164 1.86 15.59 -18.06
N ALA A 165 1.24 14.58 -17.46
CA ALA A 165 0.20 14.80 -16.46
C ALA A 165 0.75 15.54 -15.23
N THR A 166 0.00 16.54 -14.75
CA THR A 166 0.24 17.23 -13.47
C THR A 166 -0.89 16.99 -12.46
N THR A 167 -1.84 16.12 -12.82
CA THR A 167 -2.97 15.61 -12.03
C THR A 167 -3.28 14.19 -12.49
N ILE A 168 -3.81 13.35 -11.59
CA ILE A 168 -4.24 11.99 -11.93
C ILE A 168 -5.41 12.00 -12.91
N TRP A 169 -5.42 11.13 -13.90
CA TRP A 169 -6.49 11.03 -14.88
C TRP A 169 -7.64 10.11 -14.44
N GLU A 170 -8.83 10.33 -15.01
CA GLU A 170 -9.98 9.45 -14.81
C GLU A 170 -9.77 8.09 -15.46
N ARG A 171 -9.15 8.08 -16.65
CA ARG A 171 -8.80 6.88 -17.41
C ARG A 171 -7.29 6.75 -17.51
N TRP A 172 -6.80 5.52 -17.38
CA TRP A 172 -5.39 5.19 -17.61
C TRP A 172 -4.90 5.62 -19.00
N ASN A 173 -5.79 5.60 -19.99
CA ASN A 173 -5.51 6.00 -21.36
C ASN A 173 -6.15 7.35 -21.71
N ALA A 174 -6.28 8.30 -20.77
CA ALA A 174 -6.90 9.60 -21.08
C ALA A 174 -6.20 10.33 -22.24
N VAL A 175 -4.88 10.21 -22.31
CA VAL A 175 -4.06 10.46 -23.49
C VAL A 175 -3.51 9.13 -23.99
N LEU A 176 -3.51 8.94 -25.31
CA LEU A 176 -2.96 7.77 -26.01
C LEU A 176 -1.45 7.92 -26.25
N PRO A 177 -0.72 6.84 -26.58
CA PRO A 177 0.73 6.92 -26.81
C PRO A 177 1.19 7.88 -27.92
N ASP A 178 0.30 8.24 -28.84
CA ASP A 178 0.55 9.22 -29.90
C ASP A 178 0.23 10.67 -29.48
N GLY A 179 -0.15 10.90 -28.22
CA GLY A 179 -0.52 12.21 -27.67
C GLY A 179 -1.98 12.61 -27.92
N VAL A 180 -2.77 11.76 -28.58
CA VAL A 180 -4.19 12.05 -28.86
C VAL A 180 -5.03 11.77 -27.61
N ILE A 181 -5.98 12.65 -27.30
CA ILE A 181 -6.96 12.42 -26.23
C ILE A 181 -7.91 11.29 -26.67
N SER A 182 -8.00 10.21 -25.89
CA SER A 182 -8.72 8.97 -26.26
C SER A 182 -10.23 9.11 -26.41
N GLY A 183 -10.80 10.23 -25.95
CA GLY A 183 -12.21 10.60 -26.10
C GLY A 183 -12.58 11.81 -25.26
N ILE A 184 -13.70 12.46 -25.57
CA ILE A 184 -14.17 13.68 -24.86
C ILE A 184 -15.47 13.49 -24.08
N GLY A 185 -16.07 12.29 -24.11
CA GLY A 185 -17.33 12.01 -23.40
C GLY A 185 -17.15 11.95 -21.89
N MET A 186 -16.35 11.00 -21.42
CA MET A 186 -16.03 10.78 -20.01
C MET A 186 -14.54 10.48 -19.87
N ASN A 187 -13.77 11.56 -19.76
CA ASN A 187 -12.31 11.52 -19.77
C ASN A 187 -11.70 12.75 -19.07
N SER A 188 -12.01 12.92 -17.78
CA SER A 188 -11.39 13.98 -16.98
C SER A 188 -9.89 13.74 -16.80
N MET A 189 -9.08 14.79 -16.93
CA MET A 189 -7.64 14.75 -16.66
C MET A 189 -7.29 15.15 -15.22
N ASN A 190 -8.30 15.29 -14.35
CA ASN A 190 -8.12 15.63 -12.94
C ASN A 190 -9.13 14.87 -12.08
N HIS A 191 -8.80 13.62 -11.77
CA HIS A 191 -9.63 12.69 -11.02
C HIS A 191 -8.79 11.87 -10.05
N TYR A 192 -8.94 12.09 -8.74
CA TYR A 192 -8.02 11.56 -7.72
C TYR A 192 -8.07 10.04 -7.48
N ALA A 193 -9.00 9.30 -8.10
CA ALA A 193 -9.28 7.90 -7.78
C ALA A 193 -8.02 7.01 -7.82
N TYR A 194 -7.18 7.14 -8.84
CA TYR A 194 -5.93 6.38 -8.95
C TYR A 194 -4.76 6.97 -8.16
N GLY A 195 -4.91 8.21 -7.66
CA GLY A 195 -4.01 8.80 -6.66
C GLY A 195 -4.04 8.09 -5.31
N SER A 196 -4.99 7.16 -5.11
CA SER A 196 -5.05 6.26 -3.95
C SER A 196 -3.79 5.44 -3.72
N ILE A 197 -2.92 5.26 -4.73
CA ILE A 197 -1.59 4.63 -4.59
C ILE A 197 -0.72 5.28 -3.51
N VAL A 198 -0.95 6.56 -3.23
CA VAL A 198 -0.25 7.30 -2.18
C VAL A 198 -0.45 6.68 -0.81
N GLU A 199 -1.62 6.12 -0.51
CA GLU A 199 -1.81 5.44 0.77
C GLU A 199 -0.78 4.31 0.95
N TRP A 200 -0.48 3.56 -0.11
CA TRP A 200 0.53 2.51 -0.07
C TRP A 200 1.95 3.09 0.10
N MET A 201 2.26 4.22 -0.55
CA MET A 201 3.56 4.89 -0.37
C MET A 201 3.79 5.30 1.10
N TYR A 202 2.78 5.86 1.76
CA TYR A 202 2.87 6.24 3.17
C TYR A 202 2.88 5.03 4.10
N ARG A 203 1.99 4.06 3.89
CA ARG A 203 1.74 2.96 4.83
C ARG A 203 2.67 1.76 4.66
N ASN A 204 3.18 1.51 3.47
CA ASN A 204 4.01 0.34 3.18
C ASN A 204 5.44 0.77 2.83
N MET A 205 5.65 1.55 1.76
CA MET A 205 6.99 2.03 1.39
C MET A 205 7.66 2.78 2.54
N CYS A 206 6.98 3.77 3.13
CA CYS A 206 7.49 4.51 4.29
C CYS A 206 6.97 3.96 5.63
N GLY A 207 5.99 3.06 5.63
CA GLY A 207 5.64 2.29 6.83
C GLY A 207 4.85 3.00 7.93
N ILE A 208 4.27 4.19 7.73
CA ILE A 208 3.53 4.93 8.77
C ILE A 208 2.10 4.40 8.87
N ASN A 209 1.79 3.59 9.88
CA ASN A 209 0.47 2.98 10.04
C ASN A 209 -0.22 3.36 11.35
N PRO A 210 -1.23 4.25 11.36
CA PRO A 210 -2.03 4.47 12.56
C PRO A 210 -2.78 3.17 12.94
N THR A 211 -2.96 2.99 14.25
CA THR A 211 -3.58 1.80 14.84
C THR A 211 -5.01 2.08 15.29
N GLU A 212 -5.89 1.07 15.24
CA GLU A 212 -7.29 1.22 15.66
C GLU A 212 -7.44 1.25 17.19
N GLU A 213 -6.44 0.74 17.91
CA GLU A 213 -6.39 0.71 19.38
C GLU A 213 -6.17 2.10 19.98
N ALA A 214 -5.53 3.01 19.25
CA ALA A 214 -5.33 4.39 19.67
C ALA A 214 -5.50 5.38 18.48
N PRO A 215 -6.75 5.69 18.10
CA PRO A 215 -7.06 6.60 17.00
C PRO A 215 -6.46 8.00 17.18
N GLY A 216 -6.37 8.76 16.08
CA GLY A 216 -5.77 10.10 16.09
C GLY A 216 -4.24 10.10 16.11
N PHE A 217 -3.61 9.02 15.60
CA PHE A 217 -2.15 8.85 15.54
C PHE A 217 -1.48 8.82 16.92
N LYS A 218 -2.21 8.45 17.97
CA LYS A 218 -1.62 8.24 19.31
C LYS A 218 -0.68 7.04 19.34
N ARG A 219 -0.98 6.01 18.55
CA ARG A 219 -0.06 4.90 18.31
C ARG A 219 0.00 4.58 16.83
N VAL A 220 1.23 4.43 16.34
CA VAL A 220 1.53 4.00 14.98
C VAL A 220 2.39 2.74 14.99
N ARG A 221 2.17 1.87 14.00
CA ARG A 221 3.12 0.83 13.62
C ARG A 221 4.03 1.41 12.53
N LEU A 222 5.32 1.46 12.78
CA LEU A 222 6.36 1.86 11.84
C LEU A 222 6.91 0.59 11.19
N ALA A 223 6.58 0.37 9.92
CA ALA A 223 6.97 -0.84 9.20
C ALA A 223 7.32 -0.54 7.74
N PRO A 224 8.43 0.18 7.50
CA PRO A 224 8.88 0.48 6.15
C PRO A 224 9.21 -0.81 5.38
N GLU A 225 8.92 -0.80 4.08
CA GLU A 225 9.19 -1.88 3.13
C GLU A 225 10.11 -1.36 2.01
N PRO A 226 11.44 -1.32 2.24
CA PRO A 226 12.43 -0.80 1.28
C PRO A 226 12.51 -1.60 -0.02
N ASP A 227 12.84 -0.91 -1.11
CA ASP A 227 13.15 -1.52 -2.41
C ASP A 227 14.37 -0.85 -3.02
N SER A 228 15.37 -1.65 -3.41
CA SER A 228 16.65 -1.15 -3.91
C SER A 228 16.53 -0.33 -5.20
N ARG A 229 15.44 -0.47 -5.97
CA ARG A 229 15.22 0.30 -7.21
C ARG A 229 15.07 1.81 -6.96
N LEU A 230 14.61 2.23 -5.77
CA LEU A 230 14.54 3.66 -5.42
C LEU A 230 15.78 4.16 -4.68
N GLY A 231 16.55 3.30 -4.03
CA GLY A 231 17.70 3.71 -3.20
C GLY A 231 17.32 4.41 -1.88
N ARG A 232 16.26 5.22 -1.84
CA ARG A 232 15.70 5.81 -0.61
C ARG A 232 14.23 6.21 -0.74
N ALA A 233 13.55 6.31 0.40
CA ALA A 233 12.23 6.95 0.51
C ALA A 233 12.05 7.61 1.89
N LYS A 234 11.21 8.66 1.97
CA LYS A 234 10.89 9.36 3.22
C LYS A 234 9.49 9.96 3.13
N ALA A 235 8.72 9.85 4.20
CA ALA A 235 7.44 10.50 4.35
C ALA A 235 7.30 11.18 5.72
N THR A 236 6.53 12.26 5.75
CA THR A 236 6.13 12.94 6.98
C THR A 236 4.62 13.06 7.04
N VAL A 237 4.05 12.96 8.23
CA VAL A 237 2.61 13.14 8.47
C VAL A 237 2.43 14.12 9.63
N ASN A 238 1.82 15.27 9.36
CA ASN A 238 1.39 16.19 10.39
C ASN A 238 0.04 15.72 10.97
N SER A 239 0.11 14.96 12.06
CA SER A 239 -1.06 14.34 12.68
C SER A 239 -1.58 15.15 13.87
N PRO A 240 -2.78 14.86 14.39
CA PRO A 240 -3.27 15.46 15.63
C PRO A 240 -2.35 15.22 16.85
N ALA A 241 -1.55 14.14 16.85
CA ALA A 241 -0.56 13.85 17.89
C ALA A 241 0.78 14.56 17.67
N GLY A 242 0.98 15.22 16.51
CA GLY A 242 2.22 15.87 16.09
C GLY A 242 2.84 15.24 14.83
N LEU A 243 4.06 15.67 14.50
CA LEU A 243 4.78 15.24 13.31
C LEU A 243 5.34 13.82 13.49
N TYR A 244 4.91 12.91 12.62
CA TYR A 244 5.61 11.65 12.39
C TYR A 244 6.50 11.76 11.16
N GLU A 245 7.69 11.18 11.23
CA GLU A 245 8.57 10.98 10.08
C GLU A 245 8.97 9.50 10.02
N SER A 246 9.06 8.97 8.80
CA SER A 246 9.59 7.63 8.54
C SER A 246 10.26 7.60 7.18
N GLY A 247 11.47 7.07 7.12
CA GLY A 247 12.22 6.93 5.88
C GLY A 247 13.34 5.90 5.98
N TRP A 248 13.86 5.53 4.82
CA TRP A 248 14.96 4.59 4.67
C TRP A 248 15.87 4.98 3.51
N GLN A 249 17.13 4.57 3.58
CA GLN A 249 18.13 4.81 2.55
C GLN A 249 19.14 3.65 2.51
N TYR A 250 19.40 3.12 1.31
CA TYR A 250 20.53 2.23 1.06
C TYR A 250 21.82 3.07 1.00
N GLU A 251 22.80 2.67 1.79
CA GLU A 251 24.12 3.30 1.83
C GLU A 251 25.05 2.68 0.79
N GLU A 252 26.16 3.35 0.48
CA GLU A 252 27.16 2.89 -0.49
C GLU A 252 27.80 1.54 -0.11
N ASP A 253 27.88 1.24 1.20
CA ASP A 253 28.41 -0.03 1.72
C ASP A 253 27.37 -1.18 1.68
N GLY A 254 26.17 -0.92 1.16
CA GLY A 254 25.07 -1.86 1.06
C GLY A 254 24.25 -2.01 2.35
N SER A 255 24.59 -1.27 3.41
CA SER A 255 23.76 -1.19 4.61
C SER A 255 22.49 -0.36 4.35
N LEU A 256 21.53 -0.47 5.27
CA LEU A 256 20.25 0.22 5.16
C LEU A 256 20.00 1.04 6.43
N THR A 257 19.93 2.34 6.26
CA THR A 257 19.65 3.30 7.34
C THR A 257 18.17 3.61 7.38
N TYR A 258 17.57 3.61 8.58
CA TYR A 258 16.19 4.04 8.80
C TYR A 258 16.16 5.30 9.67
N THR A 259 15.30 6.26 9.31
CA THR A 259 15.10 7.50 10.05
C THR A 259 13.65 7.63 10.48
N PHE A 260 13.43 7.87 11.77
CA PHE A 260 12.09 8.05 12.34
C PHE A 260 12.02 9.30 13.22
N ALA A 261 10.91 10.01 13.16
CA ALA A 261 10.51 10.97 14.17
C ALA A 261 9.14 10.57 14.73
N ILE A 262 9.05 10.51 16.06
CA ILE A 262 7.81 10.22 16.79
C ILE A 262 7.53 11.46 17.66
N PRO A 263 6.32 12.04 17.59
CA PRO A 263 6.00 13.20 18.39
C PRO A 263 5.92 12.85 19.87
N PHE A 264 6.08 13.85 20.74
CA PHE A 264 6.15 13.66 22.19
C PHE A 264 4.93 12.91 22.78
N ASP A 265 3.76 13.12 22.20
CA ASP A 265 2.48 12.57 22.67
C ASP A 265 2.02 11.36 21.81
N GLY A 266 2.97 10.73 21.12
CA GLY A 266 2.77 9.58 20.24
C GLY A 266 3.66 8.38 20.58
N GLU A 267 3.20 7.20 20.20
CA GLU A 267 3.92 5.92 20.35
C GLU A 267 4.18 5.29 18.97
N GLY A 268 5.37 4.73 18.77
CA GLY A 268 5.73 4.00 17.55
C GLY A 268 6.20 2.57 17.86
N ALA A 269 5.55 1.57 17.25
CA ALA A 269 6.01 0.19 17.27
C ALA A 269 6.75 -0.13 15.96
N LEU A 270 8.08 -0.30 16.03
CA LEU A 270 8.91 -0.60 14.87
C LEU A 270 8.86 -2.08 14.49
N VAL A 271 8.63 -2.38 13.22
CA VAL A 271 8.69 -3.72 12.63
C VAL A 271 9.56 -3.69 11.40
N LEU A 272 10.73 -4.31 11.47
CA LEU A 272 11.66 -4.43 10.35
C LEU A 272 11.68 -5.88 9.86
N PRO A 273 11.22 -6.18 8.64
CA PRO A 273 11.33 -7.52 8.09
C PRO A 273 12.80 -7.88 7.85
N ASN A 274 13.16 -9.14 8.13
CA ASN A 274 14.49 -9.70 7.88
C ASN A 274 15.66 -8.98 8.60
N ALA A 275 15.37 -8.20 9.64
CA ALA A 275 16.42 -7.58 10.46
C ALA A 275 17.04 -8.60 11.41
N ASP A 276 18.37 -8.66 11.41
CA ASP A 276 19.16 -9.41 12.38
C ASP A 276 19.45 -8.50 13.58
N LEU A 277 18.91 -8.83 14.76
CA LEU A 277 19.11 -8.03 15.97
C LEU A 277 20.57 -7.95 16.42
N GLU A 278 21.44 -8.89 16.00
CA GLU A 278 22.88 -8.82 16.29
C GLU A 278 23.59 -7.73 15.48
N GLN A 279 23.07 -7.43 14.29
CA GLN A 279 23.67 -6.48 13.35
C GLN A 279 22.97 -5.11 13.40
N LEU A 280 21.80 -5.05 14.02
CA LEU A 280 21.03 -3.81 14.16
C LEU A 280 21.68 -2.86 15.17
N THR A 281 21.89 -1.62 14.76
CA THR A 281 22.23 -0.52 15.66
C THR A 281 21.09 0.50 15.70
N ILE A 282 20.88 1.10 16.87
CA ILE A 282 19.89 2.13 17.12
C ILE A 282 20.67 3.34 17.62
N ASN A 283 20.69 4.41 16.83
CA ASN A 283 21.48 5.63 17.12
C ASN A 283 22.96 5.32 17.41
N GLY A 284 23.56 4.38 16.67
CA GLY A 284 24.95 3.96 16.82
C GLY A 284 25.22 2.97 17.98
N VAL A 285 24.20 2.56 18.73
CA VAL A 285 24.32 1.57 19.82
C VAL A 285 23.74 0.23 19.37
N PRO A 286 24.39 -0.93 19.63
CA PRO A 286 23.80 -2.23 19.33
C PRO A 286 22.39 -2.38 19.93
N ALA A 287 21.44 -2.90 19.17
CA ALA A 287 20.02 -2.93 19.57
C ALA A 287 19.78 -3.64 20.91
N LYS A 288 20.58 -4.66 21.25
CA LYS A 288 20.52 -5.37 22.54
C LYS A 288 20.93 -4.54 23.75
N ALA A 289 21.71 -3.48 23.53
CA ALA A 289 22.17 -2.56 24.56
C ALA A 289 21.36 -1.25 24.59
N ALA A 290 20.44 -1.06 23.63
CA ALA A 290 19.53 0.08 23.62
C ALA A 290 18.43 -0.09 24.67
N ASP A 291 17.98 1.02 25.26
CA ASP A 291 16.85 1.06 26.21
C ASP A 291 15.51 0.97 25.46
N LEU A 292 15.34 -0.10 24.68
CA LEU A 292 14.19 -0.37 23.83
C LEU A 292 13.80 -1.85 23.93
N ALA A 293 12.51 -2.12 24.12
CA ALA A 293 11.99 -3.48 24.11
C ALA A 293 11.99 -4.05 22.68
N ALA A 294 13.08 -4.73 22.29
CA ALA A 294 13.17 -5.43 21.01
C ALA A 294 12.85 -6.93 21.16
N ARG A 295 12.13 -7.49 20.19
CA ARG A 295 11.87 -8.93 20.07
C ARG A 295 12.03 -9.36 18.61
N GLU A 296 12.74 -10.45 18.39
CA GLU A 296 12.79 -11.12 17.10
C GLU A 296 11.76 -12.25 17.09
N SER A 297 10.96 -12.34 16.02
CA SER A 297 9.95 -13.39 15.86
C SER A 297 9.98 -13.93 14.43
N GLY A 298 10.18 -15.23 14.29
CA GLY A 298 10.32 -15.91 13.00
C GLY A 298 11.78 -16.02 12.57
N GLY A 299 12.22 -17.23 12.22
CA GLY A 299 13.58 -17.46 11.71
C GLY A 299 13.72 -16.86 10.32
N CYS A 300 14.84 -16.18 10.08
CA CYS A 300 15.27 -15.67 8.78
C CYS A 300 15.10 -16.74 7.68
N CYS A 301 14.09 -16.59 6.82
CA CYS A 301 14.00 -17.34 5.57
C CYS A 301 15.08 -16.77 4.63
N ARG A 302 16.31 -17.26 4.77
CA ARG A 302 17.38 -16.95 3.82
C ARG A 302 16.92 -17.33 2.41
N PRO A 303 17.10 -16.49 1.38
CA PRO A 303 16.90 -16.91 0.00
C PRO A 303 17.77 -18.13 -0.28
N ALA A 304 17.14 -19.19 -0.79
CA ALA A 304 17.77 -20.49 -0.99
C ALA A 304 18.89 -20.41 -2.04
N GLY A 305 20.11 -20.13 -1.58
CA GLY A 305 21.33 -20.52 -2.30
C GLY A 305 21.34 -22.04 -2.47
N ARG A 306 21.48 -22.49 -3.73
CA ARG A 306 21.46 -23.90 -4.14
C ARG A 306 22.24 -24.80 -3.16
N ARG A 307 21.53 -25.62 -2.38
CA ARG A 307 21.97 -26.96 -1.96
C ARG A 307 20.80 -27.78 -1.41
N ARG A 308 20.62 -28.96 -1.99
CA ARG A 308 19.62 -29.99 -1.62
C ARG A 308 19.74 -30.34 -0.12
N ARG A 309 18.61 -30.32 0.61
CA ARG A 309 18.09 -31.47 1.40
C ARG A 309 16.73 -31.15 2.04
N LYS A 310 15.95 -32.22 2.23
CA LYS A 310 14.53 -32.31 2.58
C LYS A 310 14.26 -31.92 4.05
N GLY A 311 13.07 -31.33 4.29
CA GLY A 311 12.46 -31.23 5.61
C GLY A 311 11.46 -30.07 5.69
N CYS A 312 10.20 -30.31 5.34
CA CYS A 312 9.10 -29.37 5.57
C CYS A 312 8.75 -29.33 7.06
N PHE A 313 8.72 -28.14 7.66
CA PHE A 313 7.94 -27.86 8.86
C PHE A 313 7.03 -26.67 8.57
N ALA A 314 5.73 -26.93 8.57
CA ALA A 314 4.69 -25.92 8.59
C ALA A 314 4.61 -25.33 10.01
N GLY A 315 4.93 -24.06 10.15
CA GLY A 315 4.79 -23.30 11.40
C GLY A 315 4.21 -21.93 11.09
N ARG A 316 3.07 -21.62 11.72
CA ARG A 316 2.40 -20.31 11.68
C ARG A 316 3.35 -19.18 12.12
N PRO A 317 3.31 -17.98 11.53
CA PRO A 317 3.70 -16.79 12.27
C PRO A 317 2.53 -16.40 13.19
N VAL A 318 2.73 -16.61 14.49
CA VAL A 318 1.96 -15.90 15.52
C VAL A 318 2.64 -14.54 15.66
N CYS A 319 1.94 -13.46 15.32
CA CYS A 319 2.41 -12.10 15.55
C CYS A 319 2.53 -11.86 17.06
N GLY A 320 3.75 -11.80 17.57
CA GLY A 320 4.02 -11.33 18.93
C GLY A 320 4.18 -9.82 18.93
N GLU A 321 3.36 -9.11 19.70
CA GLU A 321 3.51 -7.68 19.96
C GLU A 321 4.71 -7.42 20.89
N ALA A 322 5.49 -6.37 20.59
CA ALA A 322 6.48 -5.79 21.49
C ALA A 322 5.92 -4.49 22.11
N GLY A 323 6.30 -4.23 23.36
CA GLY A 323 5.72 -3.19 24.21
C GLY A 323 6.10 -1.74 23.83
N PRO A 324 5.44 -0.74 24.43
CA PRO A 324 5.55 0.67 24.05
C PRO A 324 6.92 1.28 24.39
N ILE A 325 7.35 2.23 23.54
CA ILE A 325 8.53 3.08 23.74
C ILE A 325 8.05 4.40 24.37
N ASN A 326 8.62 4.79 25.51
CA ASN A 326 8.29 6.04 26.21
C ASN A 326 9.53 6.95 26.23
N THR A 327 9.48 8.12 25.57
CA THR A 327 10.64 9.00 25.46
C THR A 327 10.69 10.01 26.62
N LYS A 328 11.64 9.82 27.54
CA LYS A 328 12.01 10.87 28.51
C LYS A 328 13.01 11.85 27.87
N ALA A 329 12.54 13.09 27.73
CA ALA A 329 13.22 14.38 27.54
C ALA A 329 14.74 14.40 27.25
N PHE A 330 15.10 14.84 26.04
CA PHE A 330 16.35 15.58 25.78
C PHE A 330 16.01 16.98 25.24
N ARG A 331 16.42 18.02 25.99
CA ARG A 331 16.26 19.43 25.59
C ARG A 331 17.40 19.83 24.65
N GLY A 332 17.06 20.26 23.44
CA GLY A 332 17.97 20.92 22.51
C GLY A 332 17.31 22.16 21.89
N ASN A 333 17.75 23.34 22.32
CA ASN A 333 17.36 24.63 21.75
C ASN A 333 17.94 24.79 20.33
N ARG A 334 17.12 25.13 19.33
CA ARG A 334 17.60 25.85 18.13
C ARG A 334 16.59 26.89 17.64
N SER A 335 17.15 28.07 17.38
CA SER A 335 16.53 29.28 16.85
C SER A 335 16.38 29.24 15.33
N TYR A 336 15.27 29.78 14.83
CA TYR A 336 15.02 30.08 13.41
C TYR A 336 15.85 31.26 12.91
N LYS A 337 16.39 31.15 11.69
CA LYS A 337 16.73 32.30 10.82
C LYS A 337 16.40 31.99 9.36
N SER A 338 16.18 33.09 8.64
CA SER A 338 15.30 33.30 7.48
C SER A 338 15.95 33.10 6.09
N ARG A 339 15.06 33.08 5.09
CA ARG A 339 15.21 32.94 3.61
C ARG A 339 16.17 33.94 2.94
N GLU A 340 16.72 33.53 1.78
CA GLU A 340 16.97 34.30 0.53
C GLU A 340 17.49 33.30 -0.55
N ALA A 341 16.79 33.08 -1.68
CA ALA A 341 16.86 33.74 -3.00
C ALA A 341 17.69 32.96 -4.06
N PHE A 342 17.04 32.56 -5.17
CA PHE A 342 17.57 31.79 -6.31
C PHE A 342 18.19 32.68 -7.40
N PRO A 343 19.13 32.14 -8.22
CA PRO A 343 19.27 32.55 -9.62
C PRO A 343 19.02 31.39 -10.62
N GLN A 344 18.49 31.78 -11.79
CA GLN A 344 18.16 30.94 -12.95
C GLN A 344 19.40 30.56 -13.79
N GLY A 345 19.39 29.38 -14.42
CA GLY A 345 20.31 29.02 -15.50
C GLY A 345 20.16 27.60 -16.07
N GLU A 346 19.82 27.53 -17.36
CA GLU A 346 19.99 26.48 -18.39
C GLU A 346 19.45 25.05 -18.24
N VAL A 347 18.55 24.69 -19.17
CA VAL A 347 17.97 23.35 -19.37
C VAL A 347 18.88 22.54 -20.30
N SER A 348 19.51 21.51 -19.78
CA SER A 348 20.11 20.42 -20.56
C SER A 348 19.39 19.11 -20.22
N ARG A 349 19.09 18.32 -21.25
CA ARG A 349 18.31 17.06 -21.17
C ARG A 349 19.00 16.07 -20.22
N LEU A 350 18.41 15.87 -19.05
CA LEU A 350 18.72 14.79 -18.12
C LEU A 350 17.61 13.73 -18.23
N SER A 351 18.01 12.46 -18.32
CA SER A 351 17.13 11.30 -18.21
C SER A 351 16.39 11.32 -16.87
N ALA A 352 15.16 10.81 -16.83
CA ALA A 352 14.18 10.85 -15.73
C ALA A 352 14.64 10.25 -14.37
N TRP A 353 15.93 9.93 -14.19
CA TRP A 353 16.45 9.11 -13.12
C TRP A 353 17.55 9.75 -12.25
N ASP A 354 18.11 10.91 -12.60
CA ASP A 354 19.26 11.49 -11.87
C ASP A 354 18.92 12.37 -10.65
N ALA A 355 17.70 12.30 -10.11
CA ALA A 355 17.37 12.97 -8.85
C ALA A 355 16.35 12.16 -8.04
N ILE A 356 16.84 11.23 -7.22
CA ILE A 356 16.05 10.68 -6.11
C ILE A 356 16.45 11.44 -4.85
N GLN A 357 15.92 12.64 -4.65
CA GLN A 357 15.44 13.10 -3.34
C GLN A 357 13.93 12.89 -3.34
N VAL A 358 13.32 12.57 -2.21
CA VAL A 358 11.86 12.64 -2.12
C VAL A 358 11.36 14.10 -2.18
N GLU A 359 12.28 15.06 -2.28
CA GLU A 359 12.05 16.47 -2.67
C GLU A 359 12.13 16.72 -4.20
N SER A 360 12.55 15.76 -5.04
CA SER A 360 12.80 15.98 -6.48
C SER A 360 11.77 15.34 -7.44
N TRP A 361 10.57 15.01 -6.96
CA TRP A 361 9.40 14.71 -7.80
C TRP A 361 8.30 15.77 -7.66
N PRO A 362 8.56 17.08 -7.85
CA PRO A 362 7.52 18.10 -7.69
C PRO A 362 6.27 17.79 -8.53
N GLU A 363 6.43 17.17 -9.70
CA GLU A 363 5.33 16.80 -10.61
C GLU A 363 4.41 15.71 -10.03
N LEU A 364 4.95 14.65 -9.40
CA LEU A 364 4.13 13.63 -8.73
C LEU A 364 3.43 14.21 -7.48
N TRP A 365 4.10 15.11 -6.74
CA TRP A 365 3.51 15.80 -5.58
C TRP A 365 2.35 16.72 -5.98
N TYR A 366 2.49 17.48 -7.07
CA TYR A 366 1.41 18.27 -7.66
C TYR A 366 0.25 17.37 -8.13
N CYS A 367 0.56 16.22 -8.76
CA CYS A 367 -0.45 15.26 -9.20
C CYS A 367 -1.33 14.74 -8.06
N LEU A 368 -0.76 14.64 -6.86
CA LEU A 368 -1.36 14.01 -5.69
C LEU A 368 -1.93 15.02 -4.68
N GLY A 369 -1.82 16.32 -4.95
CA GLY A 369 -2.36 17.38 -4.09
C GLY A 369 -1.66 17.51 -2.73
N LEU A 370 -0.38 17.12 -2.65
CA LEU A 370 0.41 17.14 -1.42
C LEU A 370 1.52 18.20 -1.54
N THR A 371 1.72 19.00 -0.49
CA THR A 371 2.80 20.00 -0.44
C THR A 371 4.15 19.36 -0.10
N PRO A 372 5.27 19.85 -0.67
CA PRO A 372 6.61 19.35 -0.43
C PRO A 372 7.02 19.32 1.05
#